data_AF-A0A9P7X7R0-F1
#
_entry.id   AF-A0A9P7X7R0-F1
#
_cell.length_a   1.000
_cell.length_b   1.000
_cell.length_c   1.000
_cell.angle_alpha   90.00
_cell.angle_beta   90.00
_cell.angle_gamma   90.00
#
_symmetry.space_group_name_H-M   'P 1'
#
loop_
_entity.id
_entity.type
_entity.pdbx_description
1 polymer ?
#
loop_
_entity_poly.entity_id
_entity_poly.type
_entity_poly.pdbx_seq_one_letter_code
_entity_poly.pdbx_strand_id
1 'polypeptide(L)'
;MEAAAARRRSNSVKEIIERIEADSTHHLTGPFVNASPTDTEPSTPTVTKRRLRRKGPLAVLPNPFIATATLWNDIITLNWARVPSSAFTLLCVPIVLWLNWQLFAPGVWNPFNYMLFIQYHAGESEKGTLYRKGYGDIAFLVYYVVVFSFLRQLLVLHVLRPLALRLGIRKERYVDRFAEQAYAIFYFTISGSFGL
;
A
#
# COMPACT_ATOMS: atom_id res chain seq x y z
N MET A 1 24.98 -24.17 28.21
CA MET A 1 24.92 -24.50 26.77
C MET A 1 23.65 -23.88 26.21
N GLU A 2 23.73 -22.70 25.61
CA GLU A 2 22.74 -22.28 24.59
C GLU A 2 23.34 -21.12 23.78
N ALA A 3 23.57 -21.34 22.50
CA ALA A 3 24.12 -20.38 21.56
C ALA A 3 22.96 -19.74 20.78
N ALA A 4 22.85 -18.41 20.82
CA ALA A 4 21.90 -17.66 19.99
C ALA A 4 22.63 -16.90 18.87
N ALA A 5 22.13 -17.09 17.65
CA ALA A 5 22.76 -16.81 16.38
C ALA A 5 22.92 -15.30 16.06
N ALA A 6 24.16 -14.90 15.75
CA ALA A 6 24.50 -13.58 15.24
C ALA A 6 24.13 -13.42 13.74
N ARG A 7 23.53 -12.27 13.41
CA ARG A 7 23.14 -11.82 12.06
C ARG A 7 24.29 -11.93 11.03
N ARG A 8 24.23 -12.92 10.13
CA ARG A 8 25.06 -13.01 8.90
C ARG A 8 24.54 -12.08 7.78
N ARG A 9 24.86 -10.79 7.80
CA ARG A 9 24.57 -9.93 6.62
C ARG A 9 25.64 -8.92 6.22
N SER A 10 26.84 -8.97 6.80
CA SER A 10 27.87 -7.94 6.60
C SER A 10 29.17 -8.43 5.94
N ASN A 11 29.33 -9.74 5.71
CA ASN A 11 30.63 -10.28 5.29
C ASN A 11 30.89 -10.12 3.78
N SER A 12 29.87 -10.14 2.92
CA SER A 12 30.09 -10.15 1.46
C SER A 12 30.65 -8.84 0.92
N VAL A 13 30.26 -7.68 1.47
CA VAL A 13 30.80 -6.39 1.01
C VAL A 13 32.23 -6.18 1.53
N LYS A 14 32.50 -6.61 2.77
CA LYS A 14 33.85 -6.57 3.34
C LYS A 14 34.81 -7.49 2.59
N GLU A 15 34.37 -8.70 2.26
CA GLU A 15 35.16 -9.67 1.48
C GLU A 15 35.43 -9.18 0.05
N ILE A 16 34.49 -8.44 -0.55
CA ILE A 16 34.71 -7.81 -1.86
C ILE A 16 35.74 -6.68 -1.75
N ILE A 17 35.65 -5.83 -0.72
CA ILE A 17 36.60 -4.72 -0.52
C ILE A 17 38.00 -5.26 -0.20
N GLU A 18 38.12 -6.27 0.67
CA GLU A 18 39.41 -6.91 0.98
C GLU A 18 40.00 -7.62 -0.24
N ARG A 19 39.18 -8.24 -1.09
CA ARG A 19 39.66 -8.81 -2.37
C ARG A 19 40.14 -7.75 -3.35
N ILE A 20 39.52 -6.57 -3.35
CA ILE A 20 39.93 -5.43 -4.18
C ILE A 20 41.24 -4.82 -3.65
N GLU A 21 41.42 -4.80 -2.33
CA GLU A 21 42.62 -4.25 -1.67
C GLU A 21 43.82 -5.21 -1.72
N ALA A 22 43.58 -6.52 -1.78
CA ALA A 22 44.62 -7.56 -1.86
C ALA A 22 45.10 -7.90 -3.28
N ASP A 23 44.49 -7.33 -4.32
CA ASP A 23 44.90 -7.56 -5.70
C ASP A 23 45.96 -6.52 -6.14
N SER A 24 47.21 -6.96 -6.12
CA SER A 24 48.41 -6.20 -6.47
C SER A 24 48.47 -5.73 -7.93
N THR A 25 47.50 -6.08 -8.78
CA THR A 25 47.47 -5.70 -10.20
C THR A 25 46.62 -4.46 -10.50
N HIS A 26 46.02 -3.83 -9.50
CA HIS A 26 45.11 -2.68 -9.70
C HIS A 26 45.77 -1.30 -9.82
N HIS A 27 47.10 -1.19 -9.82
CA HIS A 27 47.81 0.10 -10.00
C HIS A 27 48.08 0.49 -11.45
N LEU A 28 47.39 -0.09 -12.43
CA LEU A 28 47.62 0.21 -13.85
C LEU A 28 46.60 1.23 -14.40
N THR A 29 46.61 2.44 -13.82
CA THR A 29 46.21 3.66 -14.52
C THR A 29 47.46 4.32 -15.10
N GLY A 30 47.81 3.93 -16.32
CA GLY A 30 48.85 4.58 -17.13
C GLY A 30 48.67 4.14 -18.59
N PRO A 31 48.50 5.06 -19.56
CA PRO A 31 48.31 4.69 -20.95
C PRO A 31 49.67 4.48 -21.65
N PHE A 32 49.70 3.49 -22.54
CA PHE A 32 50.75 3.16 -23.52
C PHE A 32 51.98 2.38 -23.02
N VAL A 33 51.87 1.05 -23.06
CA VAL A 33 53.01 0.19 -23.42
C VAL A 33 52.53 -0.82 -24.47
N ASN A 34 53.12 -0.72 -25.66
CA ASN A 34 52.86 -1.60 -26.80
C ASN A 34 53.55 -2.95 -26.55
N ALA A 35 52.82 -4.06 -26.58
CA ALA A 35 53.41 -5.40 -26.58
C ALA A 35 53.27 -6.04 -27.98
N SER A 36 54.40 -6.32 -28.61
CA SER A 36 54.54 -7.21 -29.77
C SER A 36 54.97 -8.62 -29.29
N PRO A 37 54.79 -9.66 -30.11
CA PRO A 37 54.16 -10.91 -29.69
C PRO A 37 55.16 -11.95 -29.23
N THR A 38 54.83 -12.75 -28.21
CA THR A 38 55.48 -14.04 -27.97
C THR A 38 54.48 -15.01 -27.38
N ASP A 39 54.48 -16.19 -27.98
CA ASP A 39 53.56 -17.31 -27.88
C ASP A 39 53.34 -17.84 -26.46
N THR A 40 52.08 -17.97 -26.03
CA THR A 40 51.65 -19.05 -25.12
C THR A 40 50.13 -19.29 -25.21
N GLU A 41 49.79 -20.48 -25.72
CA GLU A 41 48.56 -21.29 -25.61
C GLU A 41 47.14 -20.64 -25.59
N PRO A 42 46.19 -21.18 -26.40
CA PRO A 42 44.79 -20.78 -26.35
C PRO A 42 44.11 -21.37 -25.10
N SER A 43 44.05 -20.60 -24.02
CA SER A 43 43.13 -20.89 -22.92
C SER A 43 41.70 -20.67 -23.42
N THR A 44 41.05 -21.81 -23.68
CA THR A 44 39.65 -21.93 -24.07
C THR A 44 38.77 -21.09 -23.13
N PRO A 45 37.93 -20.16 -23.62
CA PRO A 45 37.04 -19.42 -22.75
C PRO A 45 36.01 -20.40 -22.20
N THR A 46 36.13 -20.71 -20.90
CA THR A 46 35.09 -21.44 -20.18
C THR A 46 33.86 -20.54 -20.15
N VAL A 47 32.95 -20.76 -21.12
CA VAL A 47 31.62 -20.16 -21.15
C VAL A 47 30.93 -20.58 -19.87
N THR A 48 31.04 -19.72 -18.86
CA THR A 48 30.30 -19.83 -17.62
C THR A 48 28.84 -19.72 -18.02
N LYS A 49 28.17 -20.88 -18.12
CA LYS A 49 26.74 -20.96 -18.40
C LYS A 49 26.03 -20.13 -17.34
N ARG A 50 25.72 -18.88 -17.70
CA ARG A 50 24.93 -17.97 -16.88
C ARG A 50 23.62 -18.71 -16.62
N ARG A 51 23.49 -19.31 -15.43
CA ARG A 51 22.26 -19.98 -15.02
C ARG A 51 21.14 -18.97 -15.21
N LEU A 52 20.34 -19.15 -16.27
CA LEU A 52 19.09 -18.45 -16.44
C LEU A 52 18.28 -18.81 -15.21
N ARG A 53 18.23 -17.86 -14.28
CA ARG A 53 17.43 -17.94 -13.07
C ARG A 53 15.98 -18.02 -13.54
N ARG A 54 15.52 -19.26 -13.71
CA ARG A 54 14.16 -19.63 -14.08
C ARG A 54 13.27 -18.86 -13.10
N LYS A 55 12.58 -17.82 -13.59
CA LYS A 55 11.58 -17.12 -12.78
C LYS A 55 10.57 -18.20 -12.44
N GLY A 56 10.58 -18.63 -11.17
CA GLY A 56 9.51 -19.44 -10.63
C GLY A 56 8.17 -18.75 -10.89
N PRO A 57 7.06 -19.50 -10.83
CA PRO A 57 5.73 -18.93 -10.98
C PRO A 57 5.62 -17.68 -10.10
N LEU A 58 5.04 -16.60 -10.65
CA LEU A 58 4.90 -15.32 -9.97
C LEU A 58 4.52 -15.58 -8.52
N ALA A 59 5.46 -15.32 -7.60
CA ALA A 59 5.19 -15.43 -6.19
C ALA A 59 3.98 -14.54 -5.92
N VAL A 60 2.84 -15.16 -5.61
CA VAL A 60 1.69 -14.49 -5.03
C VAL A 60 2.26 -13.78 -3.81
N LEU A 61 2.43 -12.46 -3.92
CA LEU A 61 3.07 -11.68 -2.87
C LEU A 61 2.25 -11.91 -1.60
N PRO A 62 2.87 -12.29 -0.47
CA PRO A 62 2.17 -12.37 0.79
C PRO A 62 1.55 -10.99 1.05
N ASN A 63 0.23 -10.88 1.00
CA ASN A 63 -0.46 -9.62 1.24
C ASN A 63 -0.17 -9.21 2.70
N PRO A 64 0.58 -8.13 2.96
CA PRO A 64 0.87 -7.68 4.33
C PRO A 64 -0.39 -7.18 5.06
N PHE A 65 -1.52 -7.12 4.36
CA PHE A 65 -2.81 -6.63 4.84
C PHE A 65 -3.69 -7.74 5.45
N ILE A 66 -3.28 -9.01 5.41
CA ILE A 66 -3.98 -10.11 6.09
C ILE A 66 -3.34 -10.33 7.46
N ALA A 67 -3.41 -9.32 8.33
CA ALA A 67 -3.08 -9.51 9.74
C ALA A 67 -4.35 -9.98 10.45
N THR A 68 -4.30 -11.18 11.02
CA THR A 68 -5.32 -11.81 11.86
C THR A 68 -5.42 -11.13 13.23
N ALA A 69 -5.53 -9.80 13.25
CA ALA A 69 -5.75 -9.04 14.47
C ALA A 69 -7.25 -8.99 14.77
N THR A 70 -7.62 -9.17 16.03
CA THR A 70 -8.96 -8.90 16.53
C THR A 70 -9.38 -7.48 16.14
N LEU A 71 -10.61 -7.28 15.67
CA LEU A 71 -11.15 -5.97 15.25
C LEU A 71 -10.87 -4.86 16.26
N TRP A 72 -10.93 -5.18 17.55
CA TRP A 72 -10.60 -4.25 18.63
C TRP A 72 -9.17 -3.73 18.60
N ASN A 73 -8.19 -4.59 18.31
CA ASN A 73 -6.81 -4.17 18.16
C ASN A 73 -6.68 -3.26 16.94
N ASP A 74 -7.34 -3.60 15.83
CA ASP A 74 -7.35 -2.77 14.62
C ASP A 74 -7.95 -1.38 14.87
N ILE A 75 -9.05 -1.31 15.65
CA ILE A 75 -9.71 -0.05 16.05
C ILE A 75 -8.74 0.82 16.85
N ILE A 76 -8.12 0.26 17.88
CA ILE A 76 -7.22 0.99 18.79
C ILE A 76 -5.94 1.43 18.05
N THR A 77 -5.40 0.57 17.19
CA THR A 77 -4.16 0.85 16.44
C THR A 77 -4.37 1.63 15.15
N LEU A 78 -5.61 2.03 14.84
CA LEU A 78 -5.99 2.67 13.57
C LEU A 78 -5.62 1.85 12.33
N ASN A 79 -5.33 0.56 12.48
CA ASN A 79 -4.99 -0.34 11.37
C ASN A 79 -6.19 -0.60 10.46
N TRP A 80 -7.41 -0.41 10.95
CA TRP A 80 -8.62 -0.43 10.13
C TRP A 80 -8.54 0.57 8.97
N ALA A 81 -7.85 1.70 9.11
CA ALA A 81 -7.65 2.67 8.03
C ALA A 81 -6.61 2.23 6.99
N ARG A 82 -5.94 1.08 7.18
CA ARG A 82 -5.04 0.44 6.19
C ARG A 82 -5.56 -0.91 5.67
N VAL A 83 -6.39 -1.62 6.45
CA VAL A 83 -6.87 -2.98 6.12
C VAL A 83 -8.34 -2.95 5.67
N PRO A 84 -8.67 -3.46 4.47
CA PRO A 84 -10.01 -3.33 3.89
C PRO A 84 -11.07 -4.18 4.59
N SER A 85 -10.70 -5.32 5.17
CA SER A 85 -11.67 -6.20 5.85
C SER A 85 -12.19 -5.59 7.16
N SER A 86 -11.32 -4.98 7.97
CA SER A 86 -11.74 -4.32 9.20
C SER A 86 -12.48 -3.00 8.91
N ALA A 87 -12.04 -2.22 7.93
CA ALA A 87 -12.80 -1.05 7.46
C ALA A 87 -14.19 -1.42 6.96
N PHE A 88 -14.32 -2.50 6.17
CA PHE A 88 -15.60 -2.99 5.69
C PHE A 88 -16.52 -3.43 6.84
N THR A 89 -15.95 -4.11 7.83
CA THR A 89 -16.72 -4.50 9.03
C THR A 89 -17.25 -3.26 9.76
N LEU A 90 -16.41 -2.25 9.98
CA LEU A 90 -16.83 -0.98 10.60
C LEU A 90 -17.88 -0.23 9.78
N LEU A 91 -17.82 -0.32 8.44
CA LEU A 91 -18.83 0.24 7.54
C LEU A 91 -20.16 -0.50 7.68
N CYS A 92 -20.15 -1.82 7.74
CA CYS A 92 -21.36 -2.64 7.84
C CYS A 92 -22.05 -2.52 9.19
N VAL A 93 -21.30 -2.32 10.29
CA VAL A 93 -21.87 -2.30 11.65
C VAL A 93 -23.03 -1.30 11.78
N PRO A 94 -22.90 0.01 11.50
CA PRO A 94 -24.01 0.96 11.61
C PRO A 94 -25.19 0.64 10.69
N ILE A 95 -24.93 0.11 9.49
CA ILE A 95 -25.98 -0.29 8.53
C ILE A 95 -26.77 -1.47 9.09
N VAL A 96 -26.09 -2.50 9.60
CA VAL A 96 -26.73 -3.68 10.18
C VAL A 96 -27.50 -3.30 11.43
N LEU A 97 -26.96 -2.45 12.29
CA LEU A 97 -27.69 -1.96 13.47
C LEU A 97 -28.90 -1.12 13.07
N TRP A 98 -28.80 -0.29 12.03
CA TRP A 98 -29.93 0.46 11.49
C TRP A 98 -31.03 -0.47 10.95
N LEU A 99 -30.68 -1.47 10.15
CA LEU A 99 -31.63 -2.47 9.63
C LEU A 99 -32.26 -3.27 10.78
N ASN A 100 -31.45 -3.71 11.75
CA ASN A 100 -31.92 -4.43 12.92
C ASN A 100 -32.95 -3.61 13.69
N TRP A 101 -32.65 -2.34 13.96
CA TRP A 101 -33.57 -1.43 14.65
C TRP A 101 -34.88 -1.26 13.88
N GLN A 102 -34.81 -1.15 12.55
CA GLN A 102 -35.99 -1.02 11.70
C GLN A 102 -36.90 -2.25 11.72
N LEU A 103 -36.30 -3.45 11.87
CA LEU A 103 -37.03 -4.72 11.92
C LEU A 103 -37.65 -4.99 13.29
N PHE A 104 -36.95 -4.67 14.39
CA PHE A 104 -37.39 -5.00 15.75
C PHE A 104 -38.18 -3.89 16.44
N ALA A 105 -38.02 -2.63 16.04
CA ALA A 105 -38.73 -1.49 16.62
C ALA A 105 -39.30 -0.55 15.55
N PRO A 106 -40.23 -1.02 14.70
CA PRO A 106 -40.87 -0.17 13.70
C PRO A 106 -41.67 0.95 14.40
N GLY A 107 -41.27 2.21 14.18
CA GLY A 107 -41.98 3.40 14.66
C GLY A 107 -41.30 4.18 15.79
N VAL A 108 -40.20 3.66 16.36
CA VAL A 108 -39.37 4.42 17.31
C VAL A 108 -38.25 5.14 16.57
N TRP A 109 -37.90 6.36 17.00
CA TRP A 109 -36.76 7.10 16.45
C TRP A 109 -35.48 6.26 16.47
N ASN A 110 -34.88 6.06 15.30
CA ASN A 110 -33.67 5.25 15.15
C ASN A 110 -32.42 6.12 15.37
N PRO A 111 -31.58 5.85 16.40
CA PRO A 111 -30.38 6.64 16.67
C PRO A 111 -29.30 6.51 15.58
N PHE A 112 -29.32 5.44 14.77
CA PHE A 112 -28.35 5.25 13.69
C PHE A 112 -28.64 6.12 12.46
N ASN A 113 -29.83 6.75 12.40
CA ASN A 113 -30.16 7.72 11.36
C ASN A 113 -29.20 8.92 11.34
N TYR A 114 -28.62 9.30 12.50
CA TYR A 114 -27.62 10.37 12.58
C TYR A 114 -26.31 10.03 11.89
N MET A 115 -25.97 8.74 11.74
CA MET A 115 -24.73 8.32 11.08
C MET A 115 -24.92 8.22 9.55
N LEU A 116 -26.10 7.79 9.11
CA LEU A 116 -26.36 7.49 7.69
C LEU A 116 -26.88 8.69 6.90
N PHE A 117 -27.64 9.59 7.52
CA PHE A 117 -28.33 10.67 6.84
C PHE A 117 -28.14 12.01 7.53
N ILE A 118 -28.21 13.08 6.75
CA ILE A 118 -28.19 14.46 7.25
C ILE A 118 -29.57 14.78 7.82
N GLN A 119 -29.67 15.10 9.12
CA GLN A 119 -30.96 15.19 9.83
C GLN A 119 -31.44 16.62 10.09
N TYR A 120 -30.53 17.58 10.20
CA TYR A 120 -30.87 18.92 10.68
C TYR A 120 -31.38 19.82 9.54
N HIS A 121 -32.57 19.53 9.01
CA HIS A 121 -33.29 20.47 8.16
C HIS A 121 -33.76 21.67 8.99
N ALA A 122 -33.30 22.87 8.64
CA ALA A 122 -33.64 24.13 9.32
C ALA A 122 -34.87 24.83 8.72
N GLY A 123 -35.32 24.39 7.53
CA GLY A 123 -36.44 24.95 6.78
C GLY A 123 -36.11 25.13 5.30
N GLU A 124 -37.09 25.58 4.52
CA GLU A 124 -36.89 26.00 3.13
C GLU A 124 -36.75 27.52 3.04
N SER A 125 -35.79 27.98 2.23
CA SER A 125 -35.64 29.37 1.84
C SER A 125 -35.88 29.51 0.33
N GLU A 126 -36.16 30.72 -0.17
CA GLU A 126 -36.24 31.01 -1.61
C GLU A 126 -35.00 30.57 -2.40
N LYS A 127 -33.84 30.42 -1.74
CA LYS A 127 -32.57 29.99 -2.36
C LYS A 127 -32.25 28.50 -2.14
N GLY A 128 -33.11 27.74 -1.48
CA GLY A 128 -32.96 26.30 -1.25
C GLY A 128 -33.12 25.88 0.21
N THR A 129 -33.00 24.57 0.44
CA THR A 129 -33.11 23.95 1.76
C THR A 129 -31.96 24.39 2.67
N LEU A 130 -32.28 24.93 3.84
CA LEU A 130 -31.31 25.34 4.84
C LEU A 130 -31.06 24.19 5.81
N TYR A 131 -29.80 23.97 6.18
CA TYR A 131 -29.39 22.98 7.18
C TYR A 131 -28.85 23.68 8.42
N ARG A 132 -29.27 23.20 9.61
CA ARG A 132 -28.75 23.68 10.89
C ARG A 132 -27.60 22.78 11.30
N LYS A 133 -26.60 23.34 11.98
CA LYS A 133 -25.56 22.52 12.60
C LYS A 133 -26.12 21.83 13.85
N GLY A 134 -25.82 20.56 14.04
CA GLY A 134 -26.16 19.86 15.28
C GLY A 134 -25.17 18.77 15.65
N TYR A 135 -25.26 18.28 16.89
CA TYR A 135 -24.30 17.31 17.41
C TYR A 135 -24.32 15.96 16.67
N GLY A 136 -25.45 15.62 16.02
CA GLY A 136 -25.56 14.45 15.14
C GLY A 136 -24.63 14.50 13.93
N ASP A 137 -24.19 15.69 13.49
CA ASP A 137 -23.27 15.83 12.36
C ASP A 137 -21.88 15.23 12.66
N ILE A 138 -21.50 15.15 13.94
CA ILE A 138 -20.24 14.52 14.34
C ILE A 138 -20.31 13.01 14.09
N ALA A 139 -21.43 12.36 14.42
CA ALA A 139 -21.62 10.94 14.18
C ALA A 139 -21.64 10.62 12.67
N PHE A 140 -22.32 11.46 11.89
CA PHE A 140 -22.27 11.42 10.43
C PHE A 140 -20.83 11.54 9.90
N LEU A 141 -20.07 12.54 10.35
CA LEU A 141 -18.71 12.77 9.91
C LEU A 141 -17.79 11.58 10.25
N VAL A 142 -17.84 11.07 11.49
CA VAL A 142 -17.05 9.91 11.92
C VAL A 142 -17.37 8.69 11.05
N TYR A 143 -18.64 8.45 10.75
CA TYR A 143 -19.05 7.37 9.85
C TYR A 143 -18.49 7.56 8.44
N TYR A 144 -18.59 8.77 7.87
CA TYR A 144 -18.07 9.04 6.53
C TYR A 144 -16.54 8.97 6.46
N VAL A 145 -15.81 9.28 7.54
CA VAL A 145 -14.36 9.03 7.60
C VAL A 145 -14.06 7.54 7.41
N VAL A 146 -14.87 6.64 7.98
CA VAL A 146 -14.75 5.19 7.76
C VAL A 146 -15.05 4.84 6.30
N VAL A 147 -16.13 5.38 5.74
CA VAL A 147 -16.53 5.15 4.33
C VAL A 147 -15.42 5.59 3.36
N PHE A 148 -14.89 6.81 3.50
CA PHE A 148 -13.82 7.32 2.65
C PHE A 148 -12.51 6.55 2.83
N SER A 149 -12.20 6.10 4.05
CA SER A 149 -11.02 5.26 4.31
C SER A 149 -11.13 3.91 3.58
N PHE A 150 -12.30 3.28 3.63
CA PHE A 150 -12.58 2.05 2.89
C PHE A 150 -12.49 2.27 1.38
N LEU A 151 -13.16 3.32 0.86
CA LEU A 151 -13.16 3.64 -0.57
C LEU A 151 -11.75 3.89 -1.11
N ARG A 152 -10.91 4.61 -0.35
CA ARG A 152 -9.50 4.82 -0.68
C ARG A 152 -8.77 3.49 -0.83
N GLN A 153 -8.91 2.58 0.14
CA GLN A 153 -8.24 1.28 0.08
C GLN A 153 -8.76 0.43 -1.07
N LEU A 154 -10.09 0.43 -1.30
CA LEU A 154 -10.71 -0.27 -2.42
C LEU A 154 -10.11 0.20 -3.74
N LEU A 155 -10.00 1.52 -3.92
CA LEU A 155 -9.42 2.11 -5.13
C LEU A 155 -7.94 1.77 -5.30
N VAL A 156 -7.15 1.87 -4.23
CA VAL A 156 -5.72 1.51 -4.28
C VAL A 156 -5.53 0.03 -4.63
N LEU A 157 -6.28 -0.87 -3.99
CA LEU A 157 -6.12 -2.32 -4.15
C LEU A 157 -6.70 -2.84 -5.47
N HIS A 158 -7.89 -2.37 -5.88
CA HIS A 158 -8.61 -2.90 -7.04
C HIS A 158 -8.38 -2.12 -8.34
N VAL A 159 -7.95 -0.86 -8.27
CA VAL A 159 -7.77 -0.01 -9.46
C VAL A 159 -6.29 0.31 -9.67
N LEU A 160 -5.65 0.95 -8.68
CA LEU A 160 -4.31 1.54 -8.89
C LEU A 160 -3.18 0.51 -8.92
N ARG A 161 -3.17 -0.45 -7.99
CA ARG A 161 -2.21 -1.56 -7.98
C ARG A 161 -2.24 -2.39 -9.27
N PRO A 162 -3.41 -2.89 -9.74
CA PRO A 162 -3.44 -3.65 -10.99
C PRO A 162 -3.10 -2.78 -12.20
N LEU A 163 -3.43 -1.49 -12.19
CA LEU A 163 -3.01 -0.57 -13.25
C LEU A 163 -1.49 -0.42 -13.33
N ALA A 164 -0.80 -0.27 -12.20
CA ALA A 164 0.66 -0.26 -12.13
C ALA A 164 1.29 -1.55 -12.68
N LEU A 165 0.70 -2.71 -12.36
CA LEU A 165 1.16 -4.00 -12.87
C LEU A 165 0.93 -4.13 -14.39
N ARG A 166 -0.21 -3.65 -14.91
CA ARG A 166 -0.51 -3.59 -16.35
C ARG A 166 0.45 -2.66 -17.09
N LEU A 167 0.88 -1.57 -16.46
CA LEU A 167 1.92 -0.65 -16.98
C LEU A 167 3.34 -1.24 -16.91
N GLY A 168 3.52 -2.46 -16.39
CA GLY A 168 4.80 -3.17 -16.38
C GLY A 168 5.70 -2.87 -15.18
N ILE A 169 5.20 -2.18 -14.15
CA ILE A 169 5.96 -1.92 -12.92
C ILE A 169 6.04 -3.21 -12.09
N ARG A 170 7.23 -3.83 -12.04
CA ARG A 170 7.43 -5.14 -11.37
C ARG A 170 7.93 -5.07 -9.93
N LYS A 171 8.36 -3.90 -9.46
CA LYS A 171 8.96 -3.74 -8.13
C LYS A 171 7.94 -3.13 -7.17
N GLU A 172 7.67 -3.81 -6.05
CA GLU A 172 6.62 -3.43 -5.09
C GLU A 172 6.72 -1.99 -4.60
N ARG A 173 7.92 -1.55 -4.18
CA ARG A 173 8.16 -0.16 -3.73
C ARG A 173 7.75 0.90 -4.76
N TYR A 174 7.84 0.59 -6.06
CA TYR A 174 7.47 1.51 -7.12
C TYR A 174 5.96 1.44 -7.42
N VAL A 175 5.35 0.27 -7.26
CA VAL A 175 3.89 0.11 -7.33
C VAL A 175 3.20 0.91 -6.23
N ASP A 176 3.70 0.84 -4.98
CA ASP A 176 3.13 1.59 -3.86
C ASP A 176 3.21 3.10 -4.08
N ARG A 177 4.37 3.60 -4.54
CA ARG A 177 4.56 5.03 -4.87
C ARG A 177 3.64 5.49 -6.00
N PHE A 178 3.53 4.68 -7.05
CA PHE A 178 2.63 4.96 -8.16
C PHE A 178 1.18 5.03 -7.66
N ALA A 179 0.75 4.07 -6.84
CA ALA A 179 -0.61 4.04 -6.31
C ALA A 179 -0.90 5.24 -5.40
N GLU A 180 0.06 5.69 -4.61
CA GLU A 180 -0.09 6.88 -3.78
C GLU A 180 -0.26 8.16 -4.62
N GLN A 181 0.56 8.32 -5.66
CA GLN A 181 0.47 9.47 -6.56
C GLN A 181 -0.80 9.43 -7.41
N ALA A 182 -1.14 8.27 -7.95
CA ALA A 182 -2.35 8.11 -8.76
C ALA A 182 -3.63 8.33 -7.94
N TYR A 183 -3.63 8.01 -6.64
CA TYR A 183 -4.73 8.36 -5.74
C TYR A 183 -4.90 9.88 -5.62
N ALA A 184 -3.81 10.65 -5.50
CA ALA A 184 -3.89 12.10 -5.45
C ALA A 184 -4.46 12.68 -6.75
N ILE A 185 -3.99 12.20 -7.91
CA ILE A 185 -4.51 12.62 -9.22
C ILE A 185 -6.01 12.31 -9.33
N PHE A 186 -6.42 11.09 -8.95
CA PHE A 186 -7.83 10.69 -8.97
C PHE A 186 -8.68 11.60 -8.08
N TYR A 187 -8.21 11.88 -6.86
CA TYR A 187 -8.89 12.77 -5.93
C TYR A 187 -9.04 14.18 -6.52
N PHE A 188 -7.97 14.79 -7.03
CA PHE A 188 -8.04 16.13 -7.62
C PHE A 188 -8.87 16.17 -8.90
N THR A 189 -8.88 15.10 -9.70
CA THR A 189 -9.71 15.02 -10.91
C THR A 189 -11.18 15.03 -10.56
N ILE A 190 -11.59 14.26 -9.55
CA ILE A 190 -12.97 14.24 -9.08
C ILE A 190 -13.32 15.58 -8.44
N SER A 191 -12.57 16.02 -7.44
CA SER A 191 -12.86 17.27 -6.73
C SER A 191 -12.91 18.46 -7.69
N GLY A 192 -11.96 18.56 -8.62
CA GLY A 192 -11.95 19.61 -9.64
C GLY A 192 -13.14 19.52 -10.61
N SER A 193 -13.58 18.31 -10.98
CA SER A 193 -14.79 18.13 -11.80
C SER A 193 -16.06 18.60 -11.07
N PHE A 194 -16.08 18.48 -9.75
CA PHE A 194 -17.17 18.97 -8.88
C PHE A 194 -17.00 20.44 -8.45
N GLY A 195 -15.94 21.13 -8.88
CA GLY A 195 -15.69 22.53 -8.56
C GLY A 195 -15.23 22.81 -7.12
N LEU A 196 -14.70 21.80 -6.43
CA LEU A 196 -13.97 21.94 -5.16
C LEU A 196 -12.50 22.31 -5.41
#